data_AF-A0A8C8AZE6-F1
#
_entry.id   AF-A0A8C8AZE6-F1
#
_cell.length_a   1.000
_cell.length_b   1.000
_cell.length_c   1.000
_cell.angle_alpha   90.00
_cell.angle_beta   90.00
_cell.angle_gamma   90.00
#
_symmetry.space_group_name_H-M   'P 1'
#
loop_
_entity.id
_entity.type
_entity.pdbx_description
1 polymer ?
#
loop_
_entity_poly.entity_id
_entity_poly.type
_entity_poly.pdbx_seq_one_letter_code
_entity_poly.pdbx_strand_id
1 'polypeptide(L)'
;LTPPLLHAPKPPPARARHVVFEDEVTPYPAIRSPGQQEGYKGVFQDQLAEYTELLGEVRATRRGGRVATPAPVAASRDARRPPSGRQDWAFLEKQQRCEYLKKKLTHIKARIQDYDRDARDSTGRF
;
A
#
# COMPACT_ATOMS: atom_id res chain seq x y z
N LEU A 1 11.53 -42.81 34.73
CA LEU A 1 12.50 -41.88 34.11
C LEU A 1 11.74 -41.04 33.07
N THR A 2 11.28 -39.85 33.46
CA THR A 2 10.64 -38.87 32.57
C THR A 2 11.63 -37.73 32.31
N PRO A 3 11.91 -37.35 31.05
CA PRO A 3 12.80 -36.22 30.79
C PRO A 3 12.08 -34.88 31.08
N PRO A 4 12.80 -33.86 31.57
CA PRO A 4 12.22 -32.56 31.88
C PRO A 4 11.93 -31.77 30.59
N LEU A 5 10.78 -31.09 30.58
CA LEU A 5 10.36 -30.20 29.50
C LEU A 5 11.32 -29.00 29.44
N LEU A 6 12.18 -28.99 28.41
CA LEU A 6 13.00 -27.84 28.04
C LEU A 6 12.10 -26.63 27.78
N HIS A 7 12.19 -25.65 28.66
CA HIS A 7 11.53 -24.36 28.55
C HIS A 7 12.11 -23.63 27.32
N ALA A 8 11.42 -23.71 26.19
CA ALA A 8 11.80 -22.97 24.98
C ALA A 8 11.66 -21.45 25.25
N PRO A 9 12.64 -20.62 24.87
CA PRO A 9 12.51 -19.18 24.99
C PRO A 9 11.38 -18.68 24.08
N LYS A 10 10.47 -17.90 24.65
CA LYS A 10 9.37 -17.22 23.96
C LYS A 10 9.92 -16.45 22.75
N PRO A 11 9.36 -16.61 21.54
CA PRO A 11 9.83 -15.86 20.38
C PRO A 11 9.69 -14.35 20.63
N PRO A 12 10.67 -13.53 20.20
CA PRO A 12 10.59 -12.09 20.35
C PRO A 12 9.33 -11.57 19.65
N PRO A 13 8.69 -10.52 20.20
CA PRO A 13 7.51 -9.93 19.57
C PRO A 13 7.86 -9.52 18.14
N ALA A 14 7.04 -9.94 17.18
CA ALA A 14 7.19 -9.62 15.77
C ALA A 14 7.45 -8.12 15.63
N ARG A 15 8.71 -7.78 15.35
CA ARG A 15 9.18 -6.42 15.16
C ARG A 15 8.33 -5.87 14.02
N ALA A 16 7.52 -4.85 14.30
CA ALA A 16 6.78 -4.13 13.27
C ALA A 16 7.81 -3.75 12.21
N ARG A 17 7.75 -4.42 11.06
CA ARG A 17 8.62 -4.13 9.93
C ARG A 17 8.27 -2.71 9.56
N HIS A 18 9.11 -1.75 9.94
CA HIS A 18 9.05 -0.39 9.46
C HIS A 18 9.17 -0.53 7.94
N VAL A 19 8.04 -0.39 7.23
CA VAL A 19 8.04 -0.50 5.78
C VAL A 19 8.64 0.81 5.29
N VAL A 20 9.96 0.85 5.19
CA VAL A 20 10.64 1.89 4.43
C VAL A 20 10.25 1.61 2.99
N PHE A 21 9.35 2.41 2.43
CA PHE A 21 9.12 2.46 0.99
C PHE A 21 10.34 3.13 0.38
N GLU A 22 11.47 2.42 0.40
CA GLU A 22 12.70 2.86 -0.21
C GLU A 22 12.43 3.17 -1.67
N ASP A 23 13.03 4.27 -2.10
CA ASP A 23 12.82 5.00 -3.34
C ASP A 23 13.30 4.23 -4.59
N GLU A 24 13.19 2.90 -4.59
CA GLU A 24 13.29 2.07 -5.79
C GLU A 24 12.02 2.23 -6.62
N VAL A 25 11.75 3.45 -7.08
CA VAL A 25 10.99 3.62 -8.30
C VAL A 25 11.87 3.02 -9.39
N THR A 26 11.66 1.73 -9.68
CA THR A 26 12.18 1.12 -10.91
C THR A 26 11.89 2.12 -12.03
N PRO A 27 12.92 2.68 -12.68
CA PRO A 27 12.70 3.74 -13.64
C PRO A 27 11.80 3.17 -14.74
N TYR A 28 10.68 3.84 -15.01
CA TYR A 28 9.89 3.59 -16.21
C TYR A 28 10.42 4.54 -17.30
N PRO A 29 11.43 4.11 -18.10
CA PRO A 29 11.92 4.90 -19.22
C PRO A 29 10.83 5.13 -20.28
N ALA A 30 11.17 5.93 -21.29
CA ALA A 30 10.34 6.07 -22.48
C ALA A 30 10.10 4.71 -23.13
N ILE A 31 8.85 4.44 -23.48
CA ILE A 31 8.44 3.20 -24.15
C ILE A 31 8.91 3.26 -25.60
N ARG A 32 9.50 2.18 -26.08
CA ARG A 32 10.03 2.09 -27.46
C ARG A 32 9.40 0.99 -28.30
N SER A 33 8.52 0.17 -27.72
CA SER A 33 7.87 -0.93 -28.41
C SER A 33 6.47 -1.23 -27.88
N PRO A 34 5.59 -1.84 -28.71
CA PRO A 34 4.26 -2.23 -28.28
C PRO A 34 4.28 -3.24 -27.11
N GLY A 35 5.19 -4.22 -27.13
CA GLY A 35 5.32 -5.19 -26.04
C GLY A 35 5.72 -4.56 -24.71
N GLN A 36 6.58 -3.53 -24.73
CA GLN A 36 6.92 -2.76 -23.53
C GLN A 36 5.73 -1.95 -23.02
N GLN A 37 4.93 -1.38 -23.92
CA GLN A 37 3.69 -0.70 -23.57
C GLN A 37 2.70 -1.62 -22.86
N GLU A 38 2.54 -2.83 -23.37
CA GLU A 38 1.65 -3.83 -22.80
C GLU A 38 2.11 -4.27 -21.41
N GLY A 39 3.42 -4.46 -21.22
CA GLY A 39 4.01 -4.67 -19.91
C GLY A 39 3.74 -3.52 -18.93
N TYR A 40 3.86 -2.26 -19.40
CA TYR A 40 3.56 -1.09 -18.56
C TYR A 40 2.08 -1.01 -18.20
N LYS A 41 1.17 -1.39 -19.12
CA LYS A 41 -0.27 -1.48 -18.85
C LYS A 41 -0.57 -2.54 -17.80
N GLY A 42 0.05 -3.72 -17.88
CA GLY A 42 -0.08 -4.77 -16.87
C GLY A 42 0.34 -4.27 -15.49
N VAL A 43 1.55 -3.71 -15.38
CA VAL A 43 2.03 -3.15 -14.10
C VAL A 43 1.16 -2.00 -13.60
N PHE A 44 0.65 -1.15 -14.50
CA PHE A 44 -0.30 -0.10 -14.14
C PHE A 44 -1.57 -0.68 -13.52
N GLN A 45 -2.15 -1.72 -14.12
CA GLN A 45 -3.37 -2.36 -13.62
C GLN A 45 -3.17 -3.00 -12.26
N ASP A 46 -2.09 -3.77 -12.08
CA ASP A 46 -1.77 -4.43 -10.81
C ASP A 46 -1.58 -3.40 -9.68
N GLN A 47 -0.81 -2.35 -9.96
CA GLN A 47 -0.54 -1.28 -8.98
C GLN A 47 -1.77 -0.40 -8.73
N LEU A 48 -2.67 -0.26 -9.71
CA LEU A 48 -3.94 0.46 -9.54
C LEU A 48 -4.87 -0.33 -8.63
N ALA A 49 -4.95 -1.65 -8.76
CA ALA A 49 -5.72 -2.50 -7.87
C ALA A 49 -5.27 -2.31 -6.41
N GLU A 50 -3.95 -2.41 -6.16
CA GLU A 50 -3.36 -2.16 -4.84
C GLU A 50 -3.70 -0.76 -4.31
N TYR A 51 -3.57 0.28 -5.16
CA TYR A 51 -3.91 1.66 -4.78
C TYR A 51 -5.38 1.81 -4.40
N THR A 52 -6.30 1.21 -5.15
CA THR A 52 -7.73 1.32 -4.89
C THR A 52 -8.15 0.63 -3.60
N GLU A 53 -7.56 -0.53 -3.29
CA GLU A 53 -7.79 -1.27 -2.05
C GLU A 53 -7.29 -0.45 -0.84
N LEU A 54 -6.04 0.00 -0.88
CA LEU A 54 -5.45 0.83 0.18
C LEU A 54 -6.21 2.14 0.39
N LEU A 55 -6.64 2.79 -0.70
CA LEU A 55 -7.44 4.01 -0.61
C LEU A 55 -8.79 3.73 0.05
N GLY A 56 -9.39 2.57 -0.22
CA GLY A 56 -10.59 2.09 0.46
C GLY A 56 -10.37 1.95 1.97
N GLU A 57 -9.29 1.32 2.38
CA GLU A 57 -8.92 1.14 3.79
C GLU A 57 -8.61 2.45 4.51
N VAL A 58 -7.87 3.36 3.87
CA VAL A 58 -7.57 4.70 4.40
C VAL A 58 -8.86 5.49 4.58
N ARG A 59 -9.77 5.44 3.58
CA ARG A 59 -11.09 6.09 3.66
C ARG A 59 -11.96 5.46 4.73
N ALA A 60 -11.95 4.13 4.87
CA ALA A 60 -12.70 3.41 5.89
C ALA A 60 -12.17 3.73 7.29
N THR A 61 -10.86 3.83 7.47
CA THR A 61 -10.23 4.24 8.75
C THR A 61 -10.59 5.70 9.08
N ARG A 62 -10.57 6.60 8.08
CA ARG A 62 -10.95 8.01 8.25
C ARG A 62 -12.45 8.21 8.54
N ARG A 63 -13.33 7.40 7.93
CA ARG A 63 -14.79 7.43 8.17
C ARG A 63 -15.18 6.64 9.43
N GLY A 64 -14.43 5.59 9.76
CA GLY A 64 -14.59 4.66 10.86
C GLY A 64 -13.90 5.08 12.15
N GLY A 65 -13.55 6.37 12.30
CA GLY A 65 -13.23 6.97 13.61
C GLY A 65 -14.36 6.86 14.64
N ARG A 66 -15.48 6.20 14.29
CA ARG A 66 -16.52 5.71 15.19
C ARG A 66 -16.94 4.29 14.80
N VAL A 67 -16.74 3.36 15.74
CA VAL A 67 -17.37 2.02 15.86
C VAL A 67 -16.71 0.92 15.00
N ALA A 68 -16.24 -0.23 15.48
CA ALA A 68 -16.67 -1.05 16.61
C ALA A 68 -15.49 -1.77 17.29
N THR A 69 -15.25 -1.49 18.57
CA THR A 69 -14.92 -2.55 19.52
C THR A 69 -16.23 -3.17 19.95
N PRO A 70 -16.48 -4.48 19.82
CA PRO A 70 -17.53 -5.10 20.61
C PRO A 70 -17.09 -4.98 22.07
N ALA A 71 -17.68 -4.03 22.80
CA ALA A 71 -17.55 -3.99 24.24
C ALA A 71 -18.24 -5.25 24.77
N PRO A 72 -17.54 -6.11 25.55
CA PRO A 72 -18.27 -6.99 26.44
C PRO A 72 -19.00 -6.07 27.42
N VAL A 73 -20.33 -6.18 27.47
CA VAL A 73 -21.16 -5.59 28.50
C VAL A 73 -20.83 -6.26 29.83
N ALA A 74 -19.75 -5.81 30.47
CA ALA A 74 -19.47 -6.14 31.85
C ALA A 74 -18.85 -4.90 32.51
N ALA A 75 -19.54 -4.45 33.54
CA ALA A 75 -19.30 -3.25 34.32
C ALA A 75 -17.85 -3.09 34.79
N SER A 76 -17.29 -1.89 34.65
CA SER A 76 -16.67 -1.15 35.76
C SER A 76 -16.05 0.15 35.28
N ARG A 77 -16.20 1.17 36.11
CA ARG A 77 -15.50 2.45 36.06
C ARG A 77 -13.99 2.19 36.12
N ASP A 78 -13.28 2.35 35.01
CA ASP A 78 -11.88 2.79 35.08
C ASP A 78 -11.49 3.54 33.81
N ALA A 79 -11.19 4.82 34.00
CA ALA A 79 -10.80 5.74 32.97
C ALA A 79 -9.29 5.63 32.76
N ARG A 80 -8.88 5.08 31.62
CA ARG A 80 -7.73 5.49 30.78
C ARG A 80 -7.42 4.37 29.78
N ARG A 81 -8.15 4.36 28.67
CA ARG A 81 -7.59 3.75 27.45
C ARG A 81 -6.72 4.83 26.78
N PRO A 82 -5.39 4.66 26.69
CA PRO A 82 -4.55 5.61 25.97
C PRO A 82 -5.01 5.70 24.51
N PRO A 83 -4.93 6.89 23.86
CA PRO A 83 -5.22 7.00 22.44
C PRO A 83 -4.32 6.02 21.69
N SER A 84 -4.95 5.20 20.84
CA SER A 84 -4.34 4.06 20.17
C SER A 84 -3.35 4.47 19.09
N GLY A 85 -2.17 4.99 19.48
CA GLY A 85 -1.13 5.47 18.57
C GLY A 85 -0.66 4.46 17.52
N ARG A 86 -0.85 3.14 17.75
CA ARG A 86 -0.59 2.10 16.73
C ARG A 86 -1.50 2.22 15.50
N GLN A 87 -2.75 2.64 15.66
CA GLN A 87 -3.66 2.87 14.54
C GLN A 87 -3.23 4.08 13.72
N ASP A 88 -2.72 5.11 14.39
CA ASP A 88 -2.23 6.32 13.73
C ASP A 88 -0.98 6.02 12.90
N TRP A 89 -0.04 5.21 13.41
CA TRP A 89 1.13 4.77 12.64
C TRP A 89 0.75 3.91 11.42
N ALA A 90 -0.10 2.90 11.59
CA ALA A 90 -0.53 2.05 10.47
C ALA A 90 -1.34 2.82 9.41
N PHE A 91 -2.13 3.81 9.84
CA PHE A 91 -2.83 4.72 8.94
C PHE A 91 -1.86 5.61 8.15
N LEU A 92 -0.85 6.19 8.82
CA LEU A 92 0.18 7.00 8.17
C LEU A 92 0.99 6.21 7.16
N GLU A 93 1.36 4.95 7.46
CA GLU A 93 2.05 4.07 6.51
C GLU A 93 1.19 3.80 5.26
N LYS A 94 -0.10 3.47 5.44
CA LYS A 94 -1.03 3.26 4.31
C LYS A 94 -1.25 4.54 3.50
N GLN A 95 -1.32 5.69 4.15
CA GLN A 95 -1.42 7.00 3.49
C GLN A 95 -0.15 7.29 2.66
N GLN A 96 1.03 7.04 3.22
CA GLN A 96 2.30 7.19 2.49
C GLN A 96 2.37 6.24 1.29
N ARG A 97 1.93 4.99 1.44
CA ARG A 97 1.84 4.03 0.32
C ARG A 97 0.89 4.50 -0.77
N CYS A 98 -0.27 5.07 -0.41
CA CYS A 98 -1.20 5.66 -1.37
C CYS A 98 -0.54 6.79 -2.18
N GLU A 99 0.20 7.69 -1.53
CA GLU A 99 0.90 8.78 -2.21
C GLU A 99 2.01 8.25 -3.15
N TYR A 100 2.76 7.25 -2.71
CA TYR A 100 3.77 6.58 -3.54
C TYR A 100 3.15 5.96 -4.79
N LEU A 101 2.10 5.13 -4.61
CA LEU A 101 1.41 4.48 -5.72
C LEU A 101 0.81 5.49 -6.68
N LYS A 102 0.21 6.59 -6.17
CA LYS A 102 -0.32 7.65 -7.01
C LYS A 102 0.75 8.29 -7.90
N LYS A 103 1.93 8.61 -7.36
CA LYS A 103 3.06 9.14 -8.14
C LYS A 103 3.53 8.13 -9.18
N LYS A 104 3.72 6.87 -8.79
CA LYS A 104 4.13 5.78 -9.67
C LYS A 104 3.14 5.56 -10.82
N LEU A 105 1.85 5.46 -10.53
CA LEU A 105 0.77 5.30 -11.51
C LEU A 105 0.71 6.49 -12.47
N THR A 106 0.87 7.72 -11.96
CA THR A 106 0.91 8.93 -12.80
C THR A 106 2.08 8.86 -13.79
N HIS A 107 3.25 8.45 -13.33
CA HIS A 107 4.44 8.31 -14.17
C HIS A 107 4.27 7.23 -15.24
N ILE A 108 3.79 6.04 -14.87
CA ILE A 108 3.54 4.94 -15.82
C ILE A 108 2.51 5.37 -16.87
N LYS A 109 1.41 6.00 -16.44
CA LYS A 109 0.36 6.50 -17.33
C LYS A 109 0.91 7.52 -18.33
N ALA A 110 1.75 8.45 -17.87
CA ALA A 110 2.40 9.43 -18.75
C ALA A 110 3.25 8.73 -19.82
N ARG A 111 4.05 7.72 -19.44
CA ARG A 111 4.87 6.95 -20.40
C ARG A 111 4.03 6.25 -21.47
N ILE A 112 2.90 5.65 -21.08
CA ILE A 112 1.96 5.01 -22.02
C ILE A 112 1.36 6.04 -22.97
N GLN A 113 0.91 7.19 -22.44
CA GLN A 113 0.29 8.26 -23.23
C GLN A 113 1.26 8.94 -24.21
N ASP A 114 2.52 9.13 -23.80
CA ASP A 114 3.56 9.69 -24.67
C ASP A 114 3.78 8.78 -25.89
N TYR A 115 3.90 7.47 -25.67
CA TYR A 115 4.04 6.50 -26.75
C TYR A 115 2.83 6.47 -27.70
N ASP A 116 1.61 6.49 -27.14
CA ASP A 116 0.38 6.53 -27.96
C ASP A 116 0.31 7.80 -28.81
N ARG A 117 0.80 8.94 -28.31
CA ARG A 117 0.87 10.20 -29.06
C ARG A 117 1.88 10.09 -30.21
N ASP A 118 3.08 9.58 -29.94
CA ASP A 118 4.14 9.45 -30.93
C ASP A 118 3.76 8.46 -32.06
N ALA A 119 3.06 7.37 -31.72
CA ALA A 119 2.55 6.41 -32.69
C ALA A 119 1.51 7.03 -33.65
N ARG A 120 0.67 7.94 -33.14
CA ARG A 120 -0.36 8.64 -33.93
C ARG A 120 0.25 9.70 -34.85
N ASP A 121 1.22 10.45 -34.36
CA ASP A 121 1.96 11.45 -35.15
C ASP A 121 2.71 10.79 -36.32
N SER A 122 3.34 9.64 -36.06
CA SER A 122 4.05 8.85 -37.08
C SER A 122 3.13 8.31 -38.19
N THR A 123 1.85 8.10 -37.90
CA THR A 123 0.88 7.55 -38.85
C THR A 123 0.25 8.64 -39.74
N GLY A 124 0.24 9.90 -39.28
CA GLY A 124 -0.38 11.03 -39.99
C GLY A 124 0.50 11.72 -41.05
N ARG A 125 1.70 11.20 -41.32
CA ARG A 125 2.71 11.85 -42.17
C ARG A 125 2.83 11.29 -43.60
N PHE A 126 1.76 10.67 -44.13
CA PHE A 126 1.71 10.15 -45.50
C PHE A 126 0.61 10.81 -46.31
#